data_AF-A0A7W1AU83-F1
#
_entry.id   AF-A0A7W1AU83-F1
#
_cell.length_a   1.000
_cell.length_b   1.000
_cell.length_c   1.000
_cell.angle_alpha   90.00
_cell.angle_beta   90.00
_cell.angle_gamma   90.00
#
_symmetry.space_group_name_H-M   'P 1'
#
loop_
_entity.id
_entity.type
_entity.pdbx_description
1 polymer ?
#
loop_
_entity_poly.entity_id
_entity_poly.type
_entity_poly.pdbx_seq_one_letter_code
_entity_poly.pdbx_strand_id
1 'polypeptide(L)'
;MTRKPLGRGLGALLSAEETGSAEQPNEIAIDSIEPGSMQPRTRFDQARLEELAKSIRSNGVVQPLLVRRKGSNYELIAGERRWRAAQLAGLSHVPVVVRSVPDEKILELALIENIQREDLNPIEEAQAYRKLIDSIGLTQETLGERVGRDRTYITNYLRLLRLPQDIQRLIEDGKLSTGHARTLLGATDSDTQRRIARRIMERGLSVRETERLVRELDERGTKPRAAKAKDNDPNVRAAETKLRRHLGTQVRIIQNPNAEGGRIEIEFYNPGDLQRLFGLLLALPNPLPR
;
A
#
# COMPACT_ATOMS: atom_id res chain seq x y z
N MET A 1 -16.45 -39.29 -5.07
CA MET A 1 -16.28 -37.98 -5.75
C MET A 1 -17.20 -36.96 -5.10
N THR A 2 -16.72 -36.30 -4.04
CA THR A 2 -17.49 -35.37 -3.21
C THR A 2 -17.29 -33.95 -3.73
N ARG A 3 -18.30 -33.42 -4.43
CA ARG A 3 -18.33 -32.03 -4.88
C ARG A 3 -18.54 -31.11 -3.69
N LYS A 4 -17.51 -30.33 -3.39
CA LYS A 4 -17.48 -29.20 -2.44
C LYS A 4 -18.44 -28.12 -2.96
N PRO A 5 -19.52 -27.72 -2.25
CA PRO A 5 -20.39 -26.66 -2.74
C PRO A 5 -19.73 -25.30 -2.50
N LEU A 6 -19.49 -24.58 -3.59
CA LEU A 6 -19.14 -23.17 -3.62
C LEU A 6 -20.30 -22.31 -3.07
N GLY A 7 -19.96 -21.22 -2.38
CA GLY A 7 -20.81 -20.02 -2.34
C GLY A 7 -21.94 -20.00 -1.32
N ARG A 8 -21.66 -20.26 -0.04
CA ARG A 8 -22.59 -19.97 1.08
C ARG A 8 -22.58 -18.50 1.57
N GLY A 9 -21.89 -17.59 0.88
CA GLY A 9 -21.69 -16.21 1.35
C GLY A 9 -22.89 -15.28 1.15
N LEU A 10 -23.61 -15.41 0.04
CA LEU A 10 -24.76 -14.54 -0.27
C LEU A 10 -26.01 -14.94 0.51
N GLY A 11 -26.29 -16.23 0.65
CA GLY A 11 -27.48 -16.71 1.35
C GLY A 11 -27.49 -16.39 2.85
N ALA A 12 -26.32 -16.42 3.52
CA ALA A 12 -26.24 -16.22 4.96
C ALA A 12 -26.33 -14.74 5.39
N LEU A 13 -25.92 -13.80 4.53
CA LEU A 13 -26.03 -12.35 4.79
C LEU A 13 -27.39 -11.76 4.36
N LEU A 14 -28.15 -12.50 3.54
CA LEU A 14 -29.49 -12.10 3.10
C LEU A 14 -30.63 -12.62 4.02
N SER A 15 -30.33 -13.50 4.98
CA SER A 15 -31.33 -14.10 5.89
C SER A 15 -31.50 -13.37 7.22
N ALA A 16 -30.76 -12.29 7.49
CA ALA A 16 -30.80 -11.63 8.81
C ALA A 16 -31.68 -10.36 8.87
N GLU A 17 -32.32 -9.95 7.77
CA GLU A 17 -33.31 -8.86 7.77
C GLU A 17 -34.59 -9.32 7.06
N GLU A 18 -35.27 -10.30 7.65
CA GLU A 18 -36.66 -10.59 7.34
C GLU A 18 -37.56 -9.54 8.01
N THR A 19 -37.79 -8.43 7.31
CA THR A 19 -39.03 -7.66 7.44
C THR A 19 -39.32 -6.94 6.13
N GLY A 20 -40.16 -7.56 5.30
CA GLY A 20 -40.74 -6.92 4.11
C GLY A 20 -40.76 -7.84 2.88
N SER A 21 -41.90 -8.51 2.68
CA SER A 21 -42.42 -9.10 1.44
C SER A 21 -41.41 -9.48 0.33
N ALA A 22 -41.35 -10.77 0.00
CA ALA A 22 -40.81 -11.26 -1.26
C ALA A 22 -41.52 -10.57 -2.45
N GLU A 23 -40.96 -9.47 -2.92
CA GLU A 23 -41.37 -8.82 -4.16
C GLU A 23 -40.95 -9.73 -5.33
N GLN A 24 -41.95 -10.22 -6.06
CA GLN A 24 -41.73 -10.86 -7.35
C GLN A 24 -40.97 -9.90 -8.28
N PRO A 25 -40.22 -10.42 -9.28
CA PRO A 25 -39.60 -9.56 -10.28
C PRO A 25 -40.67 -8.71 -10.97
N ASN A 26 -40.58 -7.39 -10.83
CA ASN A 26 -41.44 -6.46 -11.58
C ASN A 26 -40.88 -6.35 -12.99
N GLU A 27 -41.73 -6.35 -14.01
CA GLU A 27 -41.32 -6.01 -15.37
C GLU A 27 -41.37 -4.49 -15.57
N ILE A 28 -40.27 -3.91 -16.04
CA ILE A 28 -40.16 -2.48 -16.31
C ILE A 28 -39.73 -2.26 -17.75
N ALA A 29 -40.29 -1.21 -18.38
CA ALA A 29 -39.88 -0.77 -19.70
C ALA A 29 -38.38 -0.46 -19.72
N ILE A 30 -37.66 -1.06 -20.66
CA ILE A 30 -36.19 -0.96 -20.70
C ILE A 30 -35.70 0.49 -20.88
N ASP A 31 -36.52 1.31 -21.54
CA ASP A 31 -36.27 2.74 -21.79
C ASP A 31 -36.45 3.61 -20.55
N SER A 32 -37.12 3.10 -19.51
CA SER A 32 -37.26 3.78 -18.22
C SER A 32 -36.06 3.52 -17.30
N ILE A 33 -35.07 2.72 -17.72
CA ILE A 33 -33.88 2.37 -16.94
C ILE A 33 -32.68 3.15 -17.50
N GLU A 34 -32.09 3.99 -16.65
CA GLU A 34 -30.87 4.73 -16.92
C GLU A 34 -29.65 3.98 -16.37
N PRO A 35 -28.49 4.05 -17.06
CA PRO A 35 -27.25 3.48 -16.55
C PRO A 35 -26.81 4.19 -15.27
N GLY A 36 -26.26 3.43 -14.33
CA GLY A 36 -25.76 3.97 -13.07
C GLY A 36 -24.58 4.92 -13.28
N SER A 37 -24.61 6.06 -12.57
CA SER A 37 -23.58 7.12 -12.62
C SER A 37 -22.16 6.67 -12.24
N MET A 38 -22.01 5.52 -11.59
CA MET A 38 -20.72 4.97 -11.13
C MET A 38 -20.42 3.57 -11.66
N GLN A 39 -20.54 3.37 -12.97
CA GLN A 39 -20.18 2.09 -13.59
C GLN A 39 -18.84 2.17 -14.36
N PRO A 40 -17.75 1.59 -13.83
CA PRO A 40 -16.39 1.76 -14.36
C PRO A 40 -16.05 0.91 -15.60
N ARG A 41 -16.96 0.07 -16.11
CA ARG A 41 -16.66 -0.74 -17.31
C ARG A 41 -16.72 0.12 -18.57
N THR A 42 -15.56 0.61 -19.01
CA THR A 42 -15.39 1.36 -20.27
C THR A 42 -15.13 0.46 -21.49
N ARG A 43 -14.80 -0.83 -21.29
CA ARG A 43 -14.60 -1.81 -22.38
C ARG A 43 -15.48 -3.04 -22.18
N PHE A 44 -16.38 -3.27 -23.13
CA PHE A 44 -17.14 -4.50 -23.24
C PHE A 44 -16.61 -5.31 -24.43
N ASP A 45 -16.40 -6.60 -24.22
CA ASP A 45 -16.17 -7.54 -25.30
C ASP A 45 -17.49 -7.72 -26.07
N GLN A 46 -17.53 -7.13 -27.26
CA GLN A 46 -18.71 -7.06 -28.12
C GLN A 46 -19.22 -8.46 -28.51
N ALA A 47 -18.31 -9.41 -28.78
CA ALA A 47 -18.68 -10.76 -29.18
C ALA A 47 -19.42 -11.50 -28.06
N ARG A 48 -18.94 -11.38 -26.81
CA ARG A 48 -19.60 -11.97 -25.64
C ARG A 48 -20.94 -11.30 -25.30
N LEU A 49 -21.13 -10.04 -25.68
CA LEU A 49 -22.38 -9.33 -25.47
C LEU A 49 -23.44 -9.79 -26.47
N GLU A 50 -23.07 -9.99 -27.73
CA GLU A 50 -23.93 -10.53 -28.79
C GLU A 50 -24.38 -11.96 -28.52
N GLU A 51 -23.49 -12.82 -28.00
CA GLU A 51 -23.83 -14.18 -27.57
C GLU A 51 -24.89 -14.17 -26.46
N LEU A 52 -24.72 -13.29 -25.45
CA LEU A 52 -25.69 -13.12 -24.38
C LEU A 52 -27.02 -12.58 -24.90
N ALA A 53 -26.99 -11.62 -25.84
CA ALA A 53 -28.20 -11.08 -26.47
C ALA A 53 -28.96 -12.17 -27.24
N LYS A 54 -28.25 -13.07 -27.93
CA LYS A 54 -28.86 -14.23 -28.60
C LYS A 54 -29.54 -15.17 -27.60
N SER A 55 -28.90 -15.46 -26.47
CA SER A 55 -29.49 -16.27 -25.39
C SER A 55 -30.72 -15.60 -24.78
N ILE A 56 -30.65 -14.29 -24.52
CA ILE A 56 -31.76 -13.50 -23.95
C ILE A 56 -32.94 -13.43 -24.93
N ARG A 57 -32.70 -13.37 -26.24
CA ARG A 57 -33.77 -13.38 -27.24
C ARG A 57 -34.57 -14.68 -27.22
N SER A 58 -33.93 -15.81 -26.90
CA SER A 58 -34.60 -17.12 -26.83
C SER A 58 -35.26 -17.40 -25.48
N ASN A 59 -34.62 -17.02 -24.38
CA ASN A 59 -35.02 -17.45 -23.02
C ASN A 59 -35.51 -16.30 -22.13
N GLY A 60 -35.49 -15.06 -22.62
CA GLY A 60 -35.68 -13.88 -21.80
C GLY A 60 -34.51 -13.64 -20.83
N VAL A 61 -34.69 -12.65 -19.95
CA VAL A 61 -33.73 -12.35 -18.89
C VAL A 61 -34.06 -13.22 -17.67
N VAL A 62 -33.35 -14.33 -17.50
CA VAL A 62 -33.61 -15.29 -16.41
C VAL A 62 -33.32 -14.69 -15.03
N GLN A 63 -32.26 -13.89 -14.92
CA GLN A 63 -31.87 -13.27 -13.66
C GLN A 63 -32.21 -11.77 -13.69
N PRO A 64 -33.09 -11.28 -12.80
CA PRO A 64 -33.58 -9.92 -12.85
C PRO A 64 -32.47 -8.88 -12.64
N LEU A 65 -32.68 -7.69 -13.22
CA LEU A 65 -31.81 -6.53 -13.01
C LEU A 65 -32.07 -5.92 -11.64
N LEU A 66 -31.07 -5.32 -11.01
CA LEU A 66 -31.26 -4.57 -9.77
C LEU A 66 -31.34 -3.09 -10.09
N VAL A 67 -32.47 -2.46 -9.77
CA VAL A 67 -32.71 -1.05 -10.04
C VAL A 67 -33.18 -0.32 -8.77
N ARG A 68 -32.99 0.99 -8.74
CA ARG A 68 -33.67 1.88 -7.79
C ARG A 68 -34.57 2.86 -8.50
N ARG A 69 -35.57 3.37 -7.79
CA ARG A 69 -36.41 4.46 -8.28
C ARG A 69 -35.65 5.79 -8.21
N LYS A 70 -35.66 6.57 -9.30
CA LYS A 70 -35.05 7.90 -9.39
C LYS A 70 -36.01 8.84 -10.11
N GLY A 71 -36.83 9.54 -9.32
CA GLY A 71 -37.92 10.36 -9.86
C GLY A 71 -38.99 9.51 -10.54
N SER A 72 -39.23 9.76 -11.84
CA SER A 72 -40.12 8.98 -12.71
C SER A 72 -39.45 7.76 -13.34
N ASN A 73 -38.12 7.71 -13.34
CA ASN A 73 -37.31 6.68 -14.01
C ASN A 73 -36.67 5.74 -12.98
N TYR A 74 -35.87 4.80 -13.47
CA TYR A 74 -35.10 3.86 -12.68
C TYR A 74 -33.62 3.99 -12.98
N GLU A 75 -32.76 3.86 -11.97
CA GLU A 75 -31.31 3.80 -12.16
C GLU A 75 -30.81 2.37 -11.94
N LEU A 76 -30.00 1.87 -12.89
CA LEU A 76 -29.43 0.54 -12.82
C LEU A 76 -28.30 0.47 -11.79
N ILE A 77 -28.52 -0.35 -10.75
CA ILE A 77 -27.52 -0.63 -9.72
C ILE A 77 -26.58 -1.75 -10.17
N ALA A 78 -27.14 -2.86 -10.66
CA ALA A 78 -26.37 -4.03 -11.07
C ALA A 78 -27.03 -4.76 -12.24
N GLY A 79 -26.20 -5.37 -13.09
CA GLY A 79 -26.64 -6.12 -14.26
C GLY A 79 -26.44 -5.43 -15.60
N GLU A 80 -25.53 -4.46 -15.72
CA GLU A 80 -25.25 -3.68 -16.95
C GLU A 80 -25.13 -4.53 -18.22
N ARG A 81 -24.40 -5.66 -18.15
CA ARG A 81 -24.25 -6.57 -19.30
C ARG A 81 -25.59 -7.18 -19.75
N ARG A 82 -26.47 -7.50 -18.80
CA ARG A 82 -27.81 -8.07 -19.07
C ARG A 82 -28.74 -6.99 -19.61
N TRP A 83 -28.69 -5.77 -19.07
CA TRP A 83 -29.45 -4.63 -19.58
C TRP A 83 -29.08 -4.29 -21.03
N ARG A 84 -27.78 -4.15 -21.34
CA ARG A 84 -27.32 -3.94 -22.71
C ARG A 84 -27.65 -5.09 -23.66
N ALA A 85 -27.49 -6.33 -23.21
CA ALA A 85 -27.84 -7.49 -24.02
C ALA A 85 -29.36 -7.59 -24.26
N ALA A 86 -30.20 -7.16 -23.31
CA ALA A 86 -31.65 -7.06 -23.47
C ALA A 86 -32.03 -5.97 -24.48
N GLN A 87 -31.34 -4.81 -24.46
CA GLN A 87 -31.50 -3.78 -25.50
C GLN A 87 -31.16 -4.31 -26.89
N LEU A 88 -30.01 -5.01 -27.03
CA LEU A 88 -29.60 -5.64 -28.30
C LEU A 88 -30.54 -6.78 -28.73
N ALA A 89 -31.16 -7.48 -27.77
CA ALA A 89 -32.13 -8.52 -28.04
C ALA A 89 -33.47 -7.94 -28.54
N GLY A 90 -33.73 -6.65 -28.34
CA GLY A 90 -34.96 -5.95 -28.72
C GLY A 90 -36.11 -6.15 -27.74
N LEU A 91 -35.82 -6.43 -26.46
CA LEU A 91 -36.85 -6.58 -25.43
C LEU A 91 -37.43 -5.22 -25.05
N SER A 92 -38.76 -5.11 -24.98
CA SER A 92 -39.44 -3.90 -24.52
C SER A 92 -39.46 -3.79 -22.99
N HIS A 93 -39.56 -4.94 -22.31
CA HIS A 93 -39.62 -5.03 -20.86
C HIS A 93 -38.56 -6.00 -20.34
N VAL A 94 -38.06 -5.72 -19.15
CA VAL A 94 -37.07 -6.56 -18.45
C VAL A 94 -37.51 -6.80 -17.02
N PRO A 95 -37.31 -8.02 -16.49
CA PRO A 95 -37.57 -8.31 -15.09
C PRO A 95 -36.52 -7.61 -14.22
N VAL A 96 -37.00 -6.91 -13.21
CA VAL A 96 -36.18 -6.17 -12.27
C VAL A 96 -36.62 -6.43 -10.83
N VAL A 97 -35.69 -6.22 -9.91
CA VAL A 97 -35.98 -6.05 -8.49
C VAL A 97 -35.76 -4.57 -8.19
N VAL A 98 -36.83 -3.88 -7.79
CA VAL A 98 -36.74 -2.48 -7.36
C VAL A 98 -36.38 -2.50 -5.88
N ARG A 99 -35.24 -1.93 -5.49
CA ARG A 99 -34.95 -1.73 -4.08
C ARG A 99 -34.83 -0.26 -3.74
N SER A 100 -35.50 0.13 -2.66
CA SER A 100 -35.31 1.43 -2.01
C SER A 100 -34.05 1.37 -1.15
N VAL A 101 -32.89 1.42 -1.79
CA VAL A 101 -31.60 1.42 -1.11
C VAL A 101 -31.06 2.86 -1.11
N PRO A 102 -30.66 3.41 0.04
CA PRO A 102 -29.96 4.70 0.10
C PRO A 102 -28.74 4.70 -0.82
N ASP A 103 -28.44 5.85 -1.44
CA ASP A 103 -27.30 6.05 -2.36
C ASP A 103 -25.99 5.48 -1.80
N GLU A 104 -25.73 5.68 -0.51
CA GLU A 104 -24.55 5.20 0.20
C GLU A 104 -24.47 3.67 0.22
N LYS A 105 -25.60 2.99 0.44
CA LYS A 105 -25.65 1.52 0.53
C LYS A 105 -25.60 0.87 -0.86
N ILE A 106 -26.09 1.55 -1.90
CA ILE A 106 -25.91 1.14 -3.30
C ILE A 106 -24.44 1.24 -3.70
N LEU A 107 -23.82 2.36 -3.38
CA LEU A 107 -22.41 2.60 -3.65
C LEU A 107 -21.54 1.56 -2.95
N GLU A 108 -21.85 1.26 -1.68
CA GLU A 108 -21.21 0.20 -0.92
C GLU A 108 -21.31 -1.15 -1.63
N LEU A 109 -22.51 -1.59 -2.00
CA LEU A 109 -22.73 -2.88 -2.67
C LEU A 109 -22.00 -2.96 -4.01
N ALA A 110 -22.05 -1.90 -4.81
CA ALA A 110 -21.36 -1.83 -6.10
C ALA A 110 -19.83 -1.90 -5.96
N LEU A 111 -19.27 -1.23 -4.94
CA LEU A 111 -17.83 -1.24 -4.68
C LEU A 111 -17.36 -2.58 -4.09
N ILE A 112 -18.15 -3.20 -3.20
CA ILE A 112 -17.85 -4.52 -2.64
C ILE A 112 -17.89 -5.60 -3.72
N GLU A 113 -18.91 -5.59 -4.60
CA GLU A 113 -18.96 -6.52 -5.74
C GLU A 113 -17.72 -6.37 -6.63
N ASN A 114 -17.29 -5.13 -6.88
CA ASN A 114 -16.11 -4.88 -7.68
C ASN A 114 -14.82 -5.43 -7.02
N ILE A 115 -14.69 -5.33 -5.70
CA ILE A 115 -13.57 -5.90 -4.92
C ILE A 115 -13.56 -7.43 -4.96
N GLN A 116 -14.73 -8.07 -4.98
CA GLN A 116 -14.85 -9.53 -5.00
C GLN A 116 -14.54 -10.14 -6.38
N ARG A 117 -14.11 -9.35 -7.36
CA ARG A 117 -13.74 -9.85 -8.69
C ARG A 117 -12.36 -10.51 -8.60
N GLU A 118 -12.26 -11.73 -9.13
CA GLU A 118 -11.08 -12.60 -9.00
C GLU A 118 -9.81 -12.05 -9.69
N ASP A 119 -9.91 -11.00 -10.49
CA ASP A 119 -8.82 -10.48 -11.35
C ASP A 119 -8.19 -9.16 -10.86
N LEU A 120 -8.54 -8.63 -9.69
CA LEU A 120 -7.96 -7.36 -9.23
C LEU A 120 -6.47 -7.49 -8.90
N ASN A 121 -5.69 -6.54 -9.40
CA ASN A 121 -4.30 -6.44 -8.97
C ASN A 121 -4.20 -5.81 -7.55
N PRO A 122 -3.08 -6.01 -6.82
CA PRO A 122 -2.98 -5.55 -5.44
C PRO A 122 -3.12 -4.04 -5.24
N ILE A 123 -2.75 -3.23 -6.24
CA ILE A 123 -2.88 -1.77 -6.18
C ILE A 123 -4.33 -1.35 -6.43
N GLU A 124 -5.01 -1.97 -7.40
CA GLU A 124 -6.44 -1.76 -7.63
C GLU A 124 -7.29 -2.15 -6.41
N GLU A 125 -6.97 -3.28 -5.77
CA GLU A 125 -7.62 -3.72 -4.54
C GLU A 125 -7.43 -2.67 -3.42
N ALA A 126 -6.21 -2.15 -3.26
CA ALA A 126 -5.91 -1.09 -2.29
C ALA A 126 -6.63 0.24 -2.59
N GLN A 127 -6.73 0.63 -3.87
CA GLN A 127 -7.48 1.80 -4.30
C GLN A 127 -8.98 1.65 -4.05
N ALA A 128 -9.53 0.46 -4.27
CA ALA A 128 -10.93 0.16 -3.99
C ALA A 128 -11.23 0.24 -2.48
N TYR A 129 -10.34 -0.29 -1.63
CA TYR A 129 -10.43 -0.14 -0.18
C TYR A 129 -10.39 1.33 0.26
N ARG A 130 -9.47 2.12 -0.30
CA ARG A 130 -9.40 3.57 -0.04
C ARG A 130 -10.71 4.25 -0.41
N LYS A 131 -11.24 3.98 -1.60
CA LYS A 131 -12.48 4.56 -2.09
C LYS A 131 -13.67 4.21 -1.18
N LEU A 132 -13.78 2.96 -0.71
CA LEU A 132 -14.83 2.56 0.25
C LEU A 132 -14.75 3.33 1.58
N ILE A 133 -13.54 3.47 2.13
CA ILE A 133 -13.31 4.23 3.37
C ILE A 133 -13.69 5.69 3.18
N ASP A 134 -13.24 6.32 2.09
CA ASP A 134 -13.42 7.75 1.86
C ASP A 134 -14.86 8.10 1.47
N SER A 135 -15.56 7.23 0.72
CA SER A 135 -16.93 7.50 0.24
C SER A 135 -18.02 7.18 1.24
N ILE A 136 -17.85 6.15 2.08
CA ILE A 136 -18.88 5.66 3.01
C ILE A 136 -18.46 5.92 4.47
N GLY A 137 -17.25 6.42 4.71
CA GLY A 137 -16.76 6.70 6.06
C GLY A 137 -16.46 5.45 6.88
N LEU A 138 -16.20 4.31 6.23
CA LEU A 138 -15.97 3.05 6.94
C LEU A 138 -14.63 3.05 7.67
N THR A 139 -14.61 2.45 8.84
CA THR A 139 -13.35 2.10 9.49
C THR A 139 -12.69 0.92 8.77
N GLN A 140 -11.37 0.79 8.91
CA GLN A 140 -10.62 -0.34 8.34
C GLN A 140 -11.07 -1.69 8.91
N GLU A 141 -11.62 -1.68 10.14
CA GLU A 141 -12.13 -2.86 10.84
C GLU A 141 -13.45 -3.32 10.23
N THR A 142 -14.42 -2.41 10.15
CA THR A 142 -15.72 -2.68 9.50
C THR A 142 -15.57 -3.05 8.03
N LEU A 143 -14.62 -2.42 7.32
CA LEU A 143 -14.30 -2.80 5.95
C LEU A 143 -13.82 -4.24 5.87
N GLY A 144 -12.88 -4.63 6.75
CA GLY A 144 -12.36 -5.99 6.83
C GLY A 144 -13.46 -7.03 7.00
N GLU A 145 -14.38 -6.82 7.95
CA GLU A 145 -15.53 -7.70 8.18
C GLU A 145 -16.39 -7.86 6.92
N ARG A 146 -16.68 -6.77 6.20
CA ARG A 146 -17.51 -6.79 4.99
C ARG A 146 -16.87 -7.51 3.81
N VAL A 147 -15.54 -7.44 3.69
CA VAL A 147 -14.80 -8.10 2.59
C VAL A 147 -14.20 -9.46 3.00
N GLY A 148 -14.45 -9.93 4.22
CA GLY A 148 -13.96 -11.21 4.72
C GLY A 148 -12.45 -11.24 4.95
N ARG A 149 -11.85 -10.10 5.31
CA ARG A 149 -10.41 -9.93 5.59
C ARG A 149 -10.19 -9.34 6.97
N ASP A 150 -9.05 -9.61 7.57
CA ASP A 150 -8.71 -8.98 8.84
C ASP A 150 -8.27 -7.52 8.65
N ARG A 151 -8.40 -6.72 9.71
CA ARG A 151 -7.98 -5.31 9.72
C ARG A 151 -6.51 -5.12 9.31
N THR A 152 -5.63 -6.05 9.66
CA THR A 152 -4.19 -5.97 9.33
C THR A 152 -3.96 -6.12 7.83
N TYR A 153 -4.71 -7.01 7.17
CA TYR A 153 -4.73 -7.14 5.72
C TYR A 153 -5.11 -5.81 5.05
N ILE A 154 -6.23 -5.21 5.45
CA ILE A 154 -6.69 -3.91 4.91
C ILE A 154 -5.64 -2.82 5.13
N THR A 155 -5.07 -2.75 6.33
CA THR A 155 -4.01 -1.79 6.67
C THR A 155 -2.80 -1.95 5.73
N ASN A 156 -2.34 -3.18 5.53
CA ASN A 156 -1.18 -3.45 4.70
C ASN A 156 -1.40 -3.06 3.24
N TYR A 157 -2.58 -3.36 2.70
CA TYR A 157 -2.95 -2.97 1.33
C TYR A 157 -3.02 -1.46 1.16
N LEU A 158 -3.68 -0.75 2.08
CA LEU A 158 -3.75 0.72 2.03
C LEU A 158 -2.37 1.37 2.12
N ARG A 159 -1.41 0.75 2.81
CA ARG A 159 -0.03 1.26 2.87
C ARG A 159 0.69 1.15 1.52
N LEU A 160 0.32 0.22 0.64
CA LEU A 160 0.94 0.10 -0.69
C LEU A 160 0.77 1.39 -1.51
N LEU A 161 -0.34 2.10 -1.32
CA LEU A 161 -0.60 3.39 -1.98
C LEU A 161 0.36 4.51 -1.56
N ARG A 162 1.16 4.31 -0.49
CA ARG A 162 2.19 5.25 -0.07
C ARG A 162 3.50 5.09 -0.85
N LEU A 163 3.65 4.00 -1.60
CA LEU A 163 4.82 3.81 -2.45
C LEU A 163 4.80 4.81 -3.62
N PRO A 164 5.97 5.21 -4.15
CA PRO A 164 6.07 5.96 -5.39
C PRO A 164 5.30 5.30 -6.55
N GLN A 165 4.69 6.11 -7.42
CA GLN A 165 3.88 5.60 -8.54
C GLN A 165 4.64 4.64 -9.46
N ASP A 166 5.94 4.86 -9.66
CA ASP A 166 6.80 3.97 -10.43
C ASP A 166 6.92 2.58 -9.80
N ILE A 167 6.93 2.48 -8.46
CA ILE A 167 6.94 1.20 -7.75
C ILE A 167 5.55 0.56 -7.74
N GLN A 168 4.48 1.36 -7.62
CA GLN A 168 3.11 0.85 -7.72
C GLN A 168 2.88 0.15 -9.07
N ARG A 169 3.34 0.75 -10.18
CA ARG A 169 3.26 0.11 -11.51
C ARG A 169 4.01 -1.22 -11.59
N LEU A 170 5.16 -1.35 -10.92
CA LEU A 170 5.87 -2.64 -10.86
C LEU A 170 5.08 -3.72 -10.12
N ILE A 171 4.23 -3.34 -9.17
CA ILE A 171 3.35 -4.27 -8.45
C ILE A 171 2.14 -4.64 -9.33
N GLU A 172 1.56 -3.66 -10.02
CA GLU A 172 0.49 -3.87 -11.00
C GLU A 172 0.93 -4.84 -12.12
N ASP A 173 2.14 -4.66 -12.64
CA ASP A 173 2.75 -5.53 -13.66
C ASP A 173 3.11 -6.93 -13.13
N GLY A 174 2.97 -7.19 -11.82
CA GLY A 174 3.38 -8.44 -11.18
C GLY A 174 4.91 -8.63 -11.07
N LYS A 175 5.71 -7.62 -11.41
CA LYS A 175 7.17 -7.63 -11.30
C LYS A 175 7.65 -7.62 -9.85
N LEU A 176 6.89 -6.97 -8.97
CA LEU A 176 7.10 -6.99 -7.53
C LEU A 176 5.91 -7.63 -6.81
N SER A 177 6.21 -8.57 -5.93
CA SER A 177 5.19 -9.18 -5.06
C SER A 177 4.73 -8.19 -3.99
N THR A 178 3.54 -8.44 -3.42
CA THR A 178 3.03 -7.69 -2.25
C THR A 178 3.97 -7.78 -1.05
N GLY A 179 4.67 -8.90 -0.89
CA GLY A 179 5.72 -9.07 0.12
C GLY A 179 6.86 -8.07 -0.07
N HIS A 180 7.42 -8.01 -1.28
CA HIS A 180 8.47 -7.02 -1.62
C HIS A 180 8.00 -5.59 -1.40
N ALA A 181 6.78 -5.27 -1.85
CA ALA A 181 6.19 -3.95 -1.69
C ALA A 181 6.06 -3.53 -0.21
N ARG A 182 5.62 -4.47 0.65
CA ARG A 182 5.53 -4.24 2.10
C ARG A 182 6.88 -3.99 2.74
N THR A 183 7.92 -4.70 2.29
CA THR A 183 9.27 -4.50 2.78
C THR A 183 9.83 -3.14 2.37
N LEU A 184 9.58 -2.70 1.14
CA LEU A 184 10.00 -1.37 0.64
C LEU A 184 9.44 -0.23 1.47
N LEU A 185 8.22 -0.36 2.00
CA LEU A 185 7.62 0.63 2.90
C LEU A 185 8.37 0.82 4.23
N GLY A 186 9.31 -0.06 4.57
CA GLY A 186 10.21 0.11 5.71
C GLY A 186 11.30 1.14 5.45
N ALA A 187 11.71 1.36 4.20
CA ALA A 187 12.77 2.29 3.86
C ALA A 187 12.35 3.74 4.05
N THR A 188 13.30 4.54 4.54
CA THR A 188 13.12 5.94 4.96
C THR A 188 12.70 6.92 3.86
N ASP A 189 13.16 6.74 2.61
CA ASP A 189 12.88 7.67 1.51
C ASP A 189 12.57 6.97 0.17
N SER A 190 11.89 7.68 -0.73
CA SER A 190 11.47 7.18 -2.04
C SER A 190 12.63 6.79 -2.95
N ASP A 191 13.79 7.42 -2.85
CA ASP A 191 14.94 7.06 -3.69
C ASP A 191 15.59 5.78 -3.20
N THR A 192 15.66 5.57 -1.89
CA THR A 192 16.04 4.28 -1.29
C THR A 192 15.10 3.18 -1.73
N GLN A 193 13.78 3.41 -1.69
CA GLN A 193 12.80 2.46 -2.18
C GLN A 193 13.05 2.08 -3.65
N ARG A 194 13.28 3.07 -4.53
CA ARG A 194 13.60 2.84 -5.96
C ARG A 194 14.89 2.07 -6.17
N ARG A 195 15.93 2.35 -5.38
CA ARG A 195 17.22 1.63 -5.47
C ARG A 195 17.05 0.16 -5.06
N ILE A 196 16.30 -0.10 -3.99
CA ILE A 196 16.04 -1.47 -3.52
C ILE A 196 15.16 -2.20 -4.53
N ALA A 197 14.09 -1.59 -5.03
CA ALA A 197 13.22 -2.16 -6.06
C ALA A 197 14.00 -2.60 -7.31
N ARG A 198 14.89 -1.73 -7.83
CA ARG A 198 15.79 -2.09 -8.94
C ARG A 198 16.66 -3.30 -8.61
N ARG A 199 17.23 -3.36 -7.42
CA ARG A 199 18.09 -4.47 -6.99
C ARG A 199 17.32 -5.80 -6.83
N ILE A 200 16.05 -5.75 -6.40
CA ILE A 200 15.15 -6.91 -6.37
C ILE A 200 14.98 -7.44 -7.80
N MET A 201 14.69 -6.56 -8.76
CA MET A 201 14.47 -6.91 -10.16
C MET A 201 15.73 -7.49 -10.83
N GLU A 202 16.89 -6.88 -10.59
CA GLU A 202 18.16 -7.31 -11.19
C GLU A 202 18.67 -8.64 -10.65
N ARG A 203 18.47 -8.91 -9.35
CA ARG A 203 19.06 -10.05 -8.66
C ARG A 203 18.07 -11.13 -8.26
N GLY A 204 16.78 -10.94 -8.53
CA GLY A 204 15.73 -11.88 -8.14
C GLY A 204 15.66 -12.10 -6.63
N LEU A 205 15.84 -11.04 -5.82
CA LEU A 205 15.90 -11.16 -4.37
C LEU A 205 14.59 -11.70 -3.80
N SER A 206 14.68 -12.54 -2.78
CA SER A 206 13.53 -12.96 -1.98
C SER A 206 13.07 -11.85 -1.01
N VAL A 207 11.87 -12.00 -0.47
CA VAL A 207 11.31 -11.07 0.54
C VAL A 207 12.24 -10.95 1.75
N ARG A 208 12.78 -12.07 2.24
CA ARG A 208 13.70 -12.10 3.39
C ARG A 208 15.02 -11.39 3.10
N GLU A 209 15.57 -11.55 1.90
CA GLU A 209 16.79 -10.83 1.49
C GLU A 209 16.53 -9.34 1.33
N THR A 210 15.34 -8.98 0.84
CA THR A 210 14.89 -7.60 0.74
C THR A 210 14.75 -6.96 2.12
N GLU A 211 14.21 -7.68 3.11
CA GLU A 211 14.08 -7.20 4.50
C GLU A 211 15.44 -6.91 5.12
N ARG A 212 16.40 -7.81 4.92
CA ARG A 212 17.80 -7.59 5.35
C ARG A 212 18.40 -6.35 4.69
N LEU A 213 18.19 -6.20 3.38
CA LEU A 213 18.72 -5.06 2.62
C LEU A 213 18.14 -3.72 3.09
N VAL A 214 16.83 -3.66 3.35
CA VAL A 214 16.18 -2.45 3.92
C VAL A 214 16.77 -2.12 5.28
N ARG A 215 16.87 -3.12 6.17
CA ARG A 215 17.42 -2.95 7.51
C ARG A 215 18.86 -2.44 7.49
N GLU A 216 19.72 -3.03 6.67
CA GLU A 216 21.11 -2.59 6.53
C GLU A 216 21.24 -1.15 6.03
N LEU A 217 20.34 -0.71 5.16
CA LEU A 217 20.38 0.64 4.60
C LEU A 217 19.86 1.68 5.61
N ASP A 218 18.82 1.36 6.38
CA ASP A 218 18.33 2.23 7.46
C ASP A 218 19.30 2.31 8.64
N GLU A 219 19.96 1.20 9.02
CA GLU A 219 20.99 1.18 10.07
C GLU A 219 22.24 2.00 9.65
N ARG A 220 22.56 2.04 8.35
CA ARG A 220 23.62 2.92 7.81
C ARG A 220 23.20 4.38 7.68
N GLY A 221 21.88 4.68 7.63
CA GLY A 221 21.33 6.04 7.61
C GLY A 221 21.12 6.67 8.99
N THR A 222 20.94 5.84 10.03
CA THR A 222 20.67 6.26 11.43
C THR A 222 21.93 6.39 12.30
N LYS A 223 23.06 5.80 11.90
CA LYS A 223 24.34 6.30 12.41
C LYS A 223 24.52 7.70 11.80
N PRO A 224 24.70 8.77 12.60
CA PRO A 224 25.10 10.04 12.04
C PRO A 224 26.32 9.75 11.20
N ARG A 225 26.16 9.94 9.90
CA ARG A 225 27.25 9.93 8.93
C ARG A 225 28.13 11.05 9.43
N ALA A 226 29.11 10.72 10.28
CA ALA A 226 30.14 11.64 10.74
C ALA A 226 30.52 12.40 9.48
N ALA A 227 30.20 13.70 9.49
CA ALA A 227 30.35 14.56 8.33
C ALA A 227 31.70 14.20 7.73
N LYS A 228 31.69 13.77 6.46
CA LYS A 228 32.90 13.45 5.74
C LYS A 228 33.82 14.65 5.92
N ALA A 229 34.81 14.46 6.79
CA ALA A 229 36.12 15.07 6.77
C ALA A 229 36.20 16.39 5.99
N LYS A 230 36.17 17.49 6.74
CA LYS A 230 37.12 18.60 6.53
C LYS A 230 38.49 18.21 7.12
N ASP A 231 38.85 16.93 6.97
CA ASP A 231 40.15 16.36 7.35
C ASP A 231 41.08 16.73 6.21
N ASN A 232 41.97 17.69 6.47
CA ASN A 232 43.38 17.66 6.11
C ASN A 232 43.96 19.06 6.30
N ASP A 233 44.04 19.53 7.54
CA ASP A 233 45.11 20.47 7.85
C ASP A 233 46.38 19.64 8.11
N PRO A 234 47.43 19.73 7.28
CA PRO A 234 48.67 18.98 7.44
C PRO A 234 49.32 19.18 8.83
N ASN A 235 49.13 20.35 9.45
CA ASN A 235 49.69 20.64 10.77
C ASN A 235 48.99 19.85 11.88
N VAL A 236 47.68 19.64 11.78
CA VAL A 236 46.91 18.88 12.77
C VAL A 236 47.32 17.41 12.74
N ARG A 237 47.52 16.85 11.55
CA ARG A 237 47.97 15.46 11.37
C ARG A 237 49.39 15.23 11.88
N ALA A 238 50.29 16.20 11.66
CA ALA A 238 51.64 16.14 12.21
C ALA A 238 51.61 16.17 13.75
N ALA A 239 50.77 17.03 14.35
CA ALA A 239 50.57 17.10 15.79
C ALA A 239 49.97 15.81 16.37
N GLU A 240 48.93 15.24 15.74
CA GLU A 240 48.36 13.95 16.13
C GLU A 240 49.40 12.84 16.11
N THR A 241 50.19 12.76 15.03
CA THR A 241 51.24 11.72 14.88
C THR A 241 52.30 11.84 15.97
N LYS A 242 52.71 13.07 16.30
CA LYS A 242 53.70 13.33 17.36
C LYS A 242 53.15 12.96 18.74
N LEU A 243 51.89 13.31 19.04
CA LEU A 243 51.24 12.96 20.29
C LEU A 243 51.01 11.45 20.43
N ARG A 244 50.58 10.76 19.36
CA ARG A 244 50.47 9.29 19.36
C ARG A 244 51.79 8.61 19.66
N ARG A 245 52.89 9.07 19.05
CA ARG A 245 54.23 8.52 19.29
C ARG A 245 54.71 8.75 20.71
N HIS A 246 54.41 9.91 21.30
CA HIS A 246 54.85 10.26 22.65
C HIS A 246 54.01 9.60 23.75
N LEU A 247 52.68 9.56 23.57
CA LEU A 247 51.74 9.03 24.55
C LEU A 247 51.50 7.52 24.40
N GLY A 248 51.87 6.93 23.26
CA GLY A 248 51.75 5.49 23.01
C GLY A 248 50.31 4.99 22.94
N THR A 249 49.35 5.89 22.70
CA THR A 249 47.92 5.60 22.60
C THR A 249 47.29 6.38 21.45
N GLN A 250 46.05 6.06 21.09
CA GLN A 250 45.30 6.76 20.07
C GLN A 250 44.98 8.19 20.54
N VAL A 251 45.43 9.18 19.76
CA VAL A 251 45.16 10.60 19.99
C VAL A 251 44.44 11.18 18.78
N ARG A 252 43.41 11.99 19.05
CA ARG A 252 42.64 12.71 18.04
C ARG A 252 42.53 14.18 18.42
N ILE A 253 42.80 15.07 17.48
CA ILE A 253 42.64 16.52 17.64
C ILE A 253 41.39 16.93 16.85
N ILE A 254 40.39 17.44 17.56
CA ILE A 254 39.15 17.93 16.96
C ILE A 254 39.14 19.44 17.11
N GLN A 255 39.32 20.14 16.00
CA GLN A 255 39.21 21.60 15.95
C GLN A 255 37.76 22.01 15.69
N ASN A 256 37.30 23.06 16.37
CA ASN A 256 35.98 23.61 16.10
C ASN A 256 36.05 24.48 14.82
N PRO A 257 35.21 24.23 13.81
CA PRO A 257 35.30 24.95 12.54
C PRO A 257 34.97 26.46 12.63
N ASN A 258 34.39 26.92 13.75
CA ASN A 258 33.95 28.31 13.96
C ASN A 258 34.55 28.97 15.23
N ALA A 259 35.58 28.40 15.86
CA ALA A 259 36.23 28.97 17.05
C ALA A 259 37.73 28.65 17.08
N GLU A 260 38.55 29.52 17.68
CA GLU A 260 40.01 29.33 17.86
C GLU A 260 40.39 28.19 18.84
N GLY A 261 39.40 27.44 19.31
CA GLY A 261 39.56 26.34 20.26
C GLY A 261 39.33 24.95 19.63
N GLY A 262 39.81 23.93 20.30
CA GLY A 262 39.60 22.53 19.95
C GLY A 262 39.66 21.63 21.17
N ARG A 263 39.46 20.34 20.96
CA ARG A 263 39.63 19.31 21.99
C ARG A 263 40.62 18.25 21.52
N ILE A 264 41.44 17.78 22.45
CA ILE A 264 42.32 16.63 22.24
C ILE A 264 41.71 15.46 22.98
N GLU A 265 41.36 14.41 22.24
CA GLU A 265 40.86 13.15 22.79
C GLU A 265 42.02 12.16 22.84
N ILE A 266 42.30 11.64 24.04
CA ILE A 266 43.33 10.63 24.29
C ILE A 266 42.59 9.39 24.79
N GLU A 267 42.68 8.31 24.04
CA GLU A 267 42.07 7.03 24.44
C GLU A 267 42.95 6.34 25.49
N PHE A 268 42.35 5.66 26.46
CA PHE A 268 43.07 4.79 27.39
C PHE A 268 42.38 3.43 27.43
N TYR A 269 43.15 2.36 27.44
CA TYR A 269 42.60 1.01 27.27
C TYR A 269 42.39 0.26 28.59
N ASN A 270 43.00 0.73 29.68
CA ASN A 270 42.85 0.17 31.02
C ASN A 270 43.26 1.19 32.11
N PRO A 271 42.96 0.93 33.40
CA PRO A 271 43.31 1.85 34.50
C PRO A 271 44.82 2.12 34.64
N GLY A 272 45.68 1.16 34.33
CA GLY A 272 47.14 1.34 34.35
C GLY A 272 47.65 2.27 33.24
N ASP A 273 47.02 2.18 32.07
CA ASP A 273 47.27 3.07 30.93
C ASP A 273 46.89 4.51 31.27
N LEU A 274 45.77 4.71 31.97
CA LEU A 274 45.37 6.02 32.49
C LEU A 274 46.42 6.60 33.45
N GLN A 275 46.91 5.81 34.42
CA GLN A 275 47.96 6.27 35.36
C GLN A 275 49.27 6.64 34.64
N ARG A 276 49.67 5.84 33.65
CA ARG A 276 50.83 6.12 32.80
C ARG A 276 50.66 7.44 32.03
N LEU A 277 49.48 7.68 31.44
CA LEU A 277 49.18 8.93 30.74
C LEU A 277 49.19 10.13 31.68
N PHE A 278 48.64 9.99 32.90
CA PHE A 278 48.73 11.04 33.93
C PHE A 278 50.18 11.42 34.23
N GLY A 279 51.06 10.42 34.43
CA GLY A 279 52.48 10.65 34.65
C GLY A 279 53.15 11.39 33.50
N LEU A 280 52.86 11.01 32.26
CA LEU A 280 53.42 11.66 31.07
C LEU A 280 52.92 13.10 30.86
N LEU A 281 51.64 13.37 31.16
CA LEU A 281 51.05 14.70 31.01
C LEU A 281 51.48 15.67 32.12
N LEU A 282 51.67 15.17 33.34
CA LEU A 282 52.08 15.98 34.51
C LEU A 282 53.61 16.18 34.61
N ALA A 283 54.41 15.46 33.81
CA ALA A 283 55.87 15.60 33.80
C ALA A 283 56.39 16.88 33.10
N LEU A 284 55.50 17.73 32.60
CA LEU A 284 55.87 19.03 32.02
C LEU A 284 56.04 20.08 33.14
N PRO A 285 57.16 20.82 33.19
CA PRO A 285 57.30 21.92 34.16
C PRO A 285 56.22 22.96 33.91
N ASN A 286 55.49 23.33 34.97
CA ASN A 286 54.47 24.38 34.95
C ASN A 286 55.02 25.64 34.27
N PRO A 287 54.45 26.11 33.14
CA PRO A 287 54.68 27.49 32.73
C PRO A 287 54.04 28.40 33.78
N LEU A 288 54.84 29.33 34.32
CA LEU A 288 54.44 30.32 35.32
C LEU A 288 53.11 31.01 34.95
N PRO A 289 52.26 31.35 35.94
CA PRO A 289 51.03 32.10 35.68
C PRO A 289 51.34 33.43 34.98
N ARG A 290 50.50 33.77 33.99
CA ARG A 290 50.57 35.01 33.21
C ARG A 290 50.47 36.26 34.08
#